data_AF-R6VXV3-F1
#
_entry.id   AF-R6VXV3-F1
#
_cell.length_a   1.000
_cell.length_b   1.000
_cell.length_c   1.000
_cell.angle_alpha   90.00
_cell.angle_beta   90.00
_cell.angle_gamma   90.00
#
_symmetry.space_group_name_H-M   'P 1'
#
loop_
_entity.id
_entity.type
_entity.pdbx_description
1 polymer ?
#
loop_
_entity_poly.entity_id
_entity_poly.type
_entity_poly.pdbx_seq_one_letter_code
_entity_poly.pdbx_strand_id
1 'polypeptide(L)'
;MLKKLLLLSFAAFTMAACNDEADDGVRYATHNPSIVDGVFTSDNMHFYGTATVTHVSDGSTYTDPKAWFEFAGDRESLTIYMHATRFAAAMPALEMRIHRMPYTPGEGASLSFSAASTVPQVRLPNEVGGGYSYQDMPSYTLTDVEGSVEDILCRISFTCDVPRLGTYRMEYEGLLLVKK
;
A
#
# COMPACT_ATOMS: atom_id res chain seq x y z
N MET A 1 30.76 75.20 9.94
CA MET A 1 29.60 75.33 9.04
C MET A 1 29.81 74.41 7.84
N LEU A 2 28.97 73.39 7.63
CA LEU A 2 28.22 73.18 6.39
C LEU A 2 27.40 71.88 6.53
N LYS A 3 26.09 72.08 6.59
CA LYS A 3 25.00 71.14 6.32
C LYS A 3 25.24 70.49 4.95
N LYS A 4 25.16 69.16 4.83
CA LYS A 4 24.66 68.52 3.60
C LYS A 4 24.18 67.10 3.88
N LEU A 5 22.86 67.03 3.89
CA LEU A 5 21.98 65.89 3.76
C LEU A 5 22.40 65.01 2.56
N LEU A 6 22.50 63.70 2.75
CA LEU A 6 22.26 62.75 1.66
C LEU A 6 21.50 61.54 2.22
N LEU A 7 20.29 61.35 1.67
CA LEU A 7 19.40 60.21 1.86
C LEU A 7 19.86 59.00 1.01
N LEU A 8 19.19 57.87 1.29
CA LEU A 8 19.07 56.62 0.52
C LEU A 8 20.20 55.61 0.77
N SER A 9 19.95 54.34 1.06
CA SER A 9 18.88 53.47 0.56
C SER A 9 18.66 52.25 1.46
N PHE A 10 17.40 51.93 1.77
CA PHE A 10 17.00 50.64 2.35
C PHE A 10 17.14 49.55 1.27
N ALA A 11 18.11 48.65 1.44
CA ALA A 11 18.16 47.41 0.69
C ALA A 11 17.24 46.39 1.39
N ALA A 12 16.08 46.12 0.81
CA ALA A 12 15.28 44.97 1.17
C ALA A 12 15.99 43.72 0.64
N PHE A 13 16.63 42.96 1.52
CA PHE A 13 17.01 41.59 1.20
C PHE A 13 15.73 40.75 1.18
N THR A 14 15.14 40.58 0.00
CA THR A 14 14.29 39.42 -0.26
C THR A 14 15.21 38.21 -0.23
N MET A 15 15.28 37.52 0.90
CA MET A 15 15.71 36.13 0.86
C MET A 15 14.65 35.39 0.05
N ALA A 16 14.92 35.22 -1.24
CA ALA A 16 14.41 34.07 -1.95
C ALA A 16 14.99 32.86 -1.20
N ALA A 17 14.23 32.34 -0.25
CA ALA A 17 14.39 30.96 0.14
C ALA A 17 14.09 30.18 -1.15
N CYS A 18 15.17 29.82 -1.86
CA CYS A 18 15.16 28.70 -2.78
C CYS A 18 14.71 27.50 -1.94
N ASN A 19 13.39 27.31 -1.89
CA ASN A 19 12.78 26.11 -1.36
C ASN A 19 12.98 25.02 -2.42
N ASP A 20 14.24 24.62 -2.63
CA ASP A 20 14.59 23.38 -3.31
C ASP A 20 14.42 22.21 -2.32
N GLU A 21 13.28 22.20 -1.61
CA GLU A 21 12.71 20.97 -1.11
C GLU A 21 12.14 20.28 -2.35
N ALA A 22 13.00 19.53 -3.05
CA ALA A 22 12.54 18.56 -4.01
C ALA A 22 11.69 17.54 -3.23
N ASP A 23 10.40 17.83 -3.12
CA ASP A 23 9.37 16.85 -2.80
C ASP A 23 9.48 15.78 -3.88
N ASP A 24 10.25 14.72 -3.61
CA ASP A 24 10.29 13.54 -4.47
C ASP A 24 9.01 12.70 -4.22
N GLY A 25 7.88 13.41 -4.16
CA GLY A 25 6.59 12.99 -3.62
C GLY A 25 6.06 11.75 -4.30
N VAL A 26 5.07 11.11 -3.68
CA VAL A 26 4.42 9.92 -4.24
C VAL A 26 3.79 10.30 -5.59
N ARG A 27 4.27 9.68 -6.66
CA ARG A 27 3.77 9.90 -8.03
C ARG A 27 2.86 8.76 -8.44
N TYR A 28 1.63 9.09 -8.77
CA TYR A 28 0.64 8.14 -9.26
C TYR A 28 0.65 8.06 -10.78
N ALA A 29 0.42 6.86 -11.30
CA ALA A 29 0.25 6.62 -12.72
C ALA A 29 -1.05 7.27 -13.22
N THR A 30 -1.11 7.55 -14.52
CA THR A 30 -2.32 8.05 -15.19
C THR A 30 -3.08 6.98 -15.97
N HIS A 31 -2.47 5.82 -16.15
CA HIS A 31 -3.06 4.60 -16.71
C HIS A 31 -2.22 3.39 -16.25
N ASN A 32 -2.80 2.20 -16.31
CA ASN A 32 -2.15 0.96 -15.90
C ASN A 32 -1.70 0.12 -17.12
N PRO A 33 -0.40 0.12 -17.47
CA PRO A 33 0.12 -0.69 -18.58
C PRO A 33 0.37 -2.15 -18.19
N SER A 34 0.28 -2.50 -16.91
CA SER A 34 0.61 -3.82 -16.39
C SER A 34 -0.53 -4.82 -16.53
N ILE A 35 -1.75 -4.34 -16.83
CA ILE A 35 -2.91 -5.17 -17.15
C ILE A 35 -3.33 -4.87 -18.59
N VAL A 36 -3.32 -5.89 -19.45
CA VAL A 36 -3.74 -5.80 -20.85
C VAL A 36 -4.85 -6.81 -21.08
N ASP A 37 -6.03 -6.32 -21.47
CA ASP A 37 -7.24 -7.13 -21.67
C ASP A 37 -7.52 -8.06 -20.48
N GLY A 38 -7.42 -7.48 -19.29
CA GLY A 38 -7.62 -8.12 -18.00
C GLY A 38 -6.53 -9.08 -17.55
N VAL A 39 -5.44 -9.21 -18.30
CA VAL A 39 -4.34 -10.12 -17.97
C VAL A 39 -3.16 -9.34 -17.39
N PHE A 40 -2.62 -9.82 -16.27
CA PHE A 40 -1.39 -9.29 -15.69
C PHE A 40 -0.17 -9.65 -16.57
N THR A 41 0.65 -8.65 -16.93
CA THR A 41 1.70 -8.78 -17.96
C THR A 41 3.06 -8.14 -17.63
N SER A 42 3.20 -7.46 -16.50
CA SER A 42 4.41 -6.72 -16.11
C SER A 42 5.06 -7.33 -14.86
N ASP A 43 6.26 -6.86 -14.50
CA ASP A 43 7.02 -7.39 -13.37
C ASP A 43 6.23 -7.26 -12.05
N ASN A 44 5.87 -6.03 -11.67
CA ASN A 44 5.14 -5.71 -10.43
C ASN A 44 4.28 -4.43 -10.58
N MET A 45 3.16 -4.37 -9.87
CA MET A 45 2.39 -3.15 -9.61
C MET A 45 2.50 -2.77 -8.15
N HIS A 46 2.74 -1.50 -7.85
CA HIS A 46 2.73 -0.99 -6.48
C HIS A 46 1.59 0.00 -6.31
N PHE A 47 0.77 -0.20 -5.29
CA PHE A 47 -0.36 0.66 -4.96
C PHE A 47 -0.13 1.29 -3.60
N TYR A 48 -0.32 2.61 -3.53
CA TYR A 48 -0.20 3.36 -2.29
C TYR A 48 -1.52 4.06 -1.98
N GLY A 49 -1.95 3.98 -0.72
CA GLY A 49 -3.26 4.49 -0.34
C GLY A 49 -3.56 4.37 1.14
N THR A 50 -4.84 4.25 1.44
CA THR A 50 -5.33 4.22 2.81
C THR A 50 -5.93 2.85 3.11
N ALA A 51 -5.51 2.24 4.22
CA ALA A 51 -6.19 1.10 4.82
C ALA A 51 -6.94 1.56 6.07
N THR A 52 -8.21 1.18 6.19
CA THR A 52 -8.99 1.31 7.42
C THR A 52 -9.29 -0.07 7.95
N VAL A 53 -8.98 -0.28 9.22
CA VAL A 53 -9.21 -1.54 9.93
C VAL A 53 -10.24 -1.29 11.01
N THR A 54 -11.33 -2.03 10.97
CA THR A 54 -12.45 -1.94 11.91
C THR A 54 -12.48 -3.19 12.77
N HIS A 55 -12.43 -3.04 14.09
CA HIS A 55 -12.63 -4.14 15.02
C HIS A 55 -14.10 -4.55 15.04
N VAL A 56 -14.39 -5.81 14.72
CA VAL A 56 -15.76 -6.26 14.40
C VAL A 56 -16.70 -6.19 15.60
N SER A 57 -16.20 -6.41 16.82
CA SER A 57 -17.09 -6.48 18.00
C SER A 57 -17.51 -5.13 18.56
N ASP A 58 -16.68 -4.09 18.42
CA ASP A 58 -16.94 -2.76 19.01
C ASP A 58 -16.95 -1.61 18.01
N GLY A 59 -16.62 -1.86 16.74
CA GLY A 59 -16.62 -0.87 15.67
C GLY A 59 -15.50 0.16 15.76
N SER A 60 -14.53 -0.01 16.66
CA SER A 60 -13.37 0.86 16.75
C SER A 60 -12.49 0.75 15.50
N THR A 61 -11.89 1.85 15.08
CA THR A 61 -11.12 1.91 13.83
C THR A 61 -9.67 2.31 14.05
N TYR A 62 -8.80 1.76 13.21
CA TYR A 62 -7.43 2.19 13.00
C TYR A 62 -7.25 2.47 11.50
N THR A 63 -6.67 3.61 11.16
CA THR A 63 -6.44 4.01 9.76
C THR A 63 -4.95 4.20 9.53
N ASP A 64 -4.43 3.54 8.49
CA ASP A 64 -3.10 3.76 7.94
C ASP A 64 -3.23 4.52 6.61
N PRO A 65 -2.90 5.82 6.57
CA PRO A 65 -2.99 6.64 5.35
C PRO A 65 -1.84 6.39 4.37
N LYS A 66 -0.96 5.44 4.69
CA LYS A 66 0.29 5.13 3.98
C LYS A 66 0.41 3.63 3.70
N ALA A 67 -0.73 2.95 3.62
CA ALA A 67 -0.80 1.53 3.33
C ALA A 67 -0.24 1.23 1.92
N TRP A 68 0.54 0.16 1.82
CA TRP A 68 1.24 -0.20 0.59
C TRP A 68 1.00 -1.68 0.24
N PHE A 69 0.47 -1.90 -0.94
CA PHE A 69 0.30 -3.21 -1.54
C PHE A 69 1.14 -3.33 -2.80
N GLU A 70 1.73 -4.52 -3.02
CA GLU A 70 2.46 -4.86 -4.24
C GLU A 70 1.86 -6.12 -4.84
N PHE A 71 1.56 -6.08 -6.14
CA PHE A 71 1.10 -7.24 -6.89
C PHE A 71 2.23 -7.70 -7.81
N ALA A 72 2.66 -8.93 -7.60
CA ALA A 72 3.52 -9.69 -8.51
C ALA A 72 2.71 -10.86 -9.07
N GLY A 73 3.19 -11.53 -10.11
CA GLY A 73 2.55 -12.76 -10.57
C GLY A 73 2.76 -13.07 -12.03
N ASP A 74 1.82 -13.83 -12.56
CA ASP A 74 1.78 -14.26 -13.95
C ASP A 74 0.33 -14.18 -14.47
N ARG A 75 0.06 -14.86 -15.58
CA ARG A 75 -1.25 -14.86 -16.24
C ARG A 75 -2.32 -15.67 -15.50
N GLU A 76 -1.94 -16.47 -14.50
CA GLU A 76 -2.84 -17.37 -13.77
C GLU A 76 -3.10 -16.90 -12.35
N SER A 77 -2.10 -16.31 -11.69
CA SER A 77 -2.23 -15.94 -10.29
C SER A 77 -1.37 -14.75 -9.88
N LEU A 78 -1.82 -14.06 -8.85
CA LEU A 78 -1.13 -12.97 -8.19
C LEU A 78 -0.48 -13.44 -6.89
N THR A 79 0.69 -12.90 -6.58
CA THR A 79 1.17 -12.77 -5.20
C THR A 79 0.91 -11.35 -4.75
N ILE A 80 0.09 -11.20 -3.72
CA ILE A 80 -0.32 -9.91 -3.17
C ILE A 80 0.49 -9.67 -1.90
N TYR A 81 1.49 -8.83 -1.96
CA TYR A 81 2.25 -8.38 -0.80
C TYR A 81 1.53 -7.24 -0.10
N MET A 82 1.53 -7.30 1.24
CA MET A 82 0.92 -6.33 2.13
C MET A 82 2.04 -5.85 3.05
N HIS A 83 2.59 -4.68 2.73
CA HIS A 83 3.78 -4.16 3.40
C HIS A 83 3.40 -3.43 4.68
N ALA A 84 4.26 -3.57 5.70
CA ALA A 84 4.12 -2.92 7.00
C ALA A 84 2.70 -2.99 7.63
N THR A 85 1.94 -4.05 7.34
CA THR A 85 0.51 -4.16 7.66
C THR A 85 0.27 -4.23 9.16
N ARG A 86 -0.76 -3.53 9.64
CA ARG A 86 -1.21 -3.54 11.03
C ARG A 86 -2.73 -3.62 11.11
N PHE A 87 -3.24 -4.40 12.06
CA PHE A 87 -4.67 -4.46 12.35
C PHE A 87 -5.08 -3.52 13.49
N ALA A 88 -4.13 -3.10 14.31
CA ALA A 88 -4.32 -2.10 15.35
C ALA A 88 -3.03 -1.28 15.54
N ALA A 89 -3.16 -0.03 16.02
CA ALA A 89 -2.02 0.88 16.19
C ALA A 89 -0.88 0.30 17.06
N ALA A 90 -1.24 -0.45 18.10
CA ALA A 90 -0.30 -1.05 19.04
C ALA A 90 0.38 -2.33 18.53
N MET A 91 0.00 -2.83 17.34
CA MET A 91 0.63 -4.02 16.76
C MET A 91 1.95 -3.68 16.06
N PRO A 92 2.92 -4.62 16.07
CA PRO A 92 4.06 -4.53 15.16
C PRO A 92 3.57 -4.57 13.71
N ALA A 93 4.26 -3.82 12.84
CA ALA A 93 4.06 -3.91 11.41
C ALA A 93 4.51 -5.29 10.90
N LEU A 94 3.68 -5.94 10.09
CA LEU A 94 3.96 -7.24 9.51
C LEU A 94 4.18 -7.11 8.00
N GLU A 95 5.21 -7.78 7.51
CA GLU A 95 5.38 -8.02 6.07
C GLU A 95 4.62 -9.29 5.72
N MET A 96 3.48 -9.15 5.05
CA MET A 96 2.58 -10.27 4.76
C MET A 96 2.40 -10.45 3.26
N ARG A 97 1.95 -11.63 2.83
CA ARG A 97 1.46 -11.84 1.46
C ARG A 97 0.37 -12.89 1.37
N ILE A 98 -0.51 -12.75 0.38
CA ILE A 98 -1.33 -13.85 -0.12
C ILE A 98 -0.61 -14.42 -1.33
N HIS A 99 -0.20 -15.69 -1.27
CA HIS A 99 0.56 -16.32 -2.33
C HIS A 99 -0.36 -17.09 -3.29
N ARG A 100 -0.16 -16.91 -4.60
CA ARG A 100 -0.91 -17.60 -5.68
C ARG A 100 -2.44 -17.41 -5.60
N MET A 101 -2.88 -16.18 -5.38
CA MET A 101 -4.30 -15.80 -5.50
C MET A 101 -4.73 -15.86 -6.97
N PRO A 102 -5.65 -16.74 -7.36
CA PRO A 102 -6.23 -16.70 -8.71
C PRO A 102 -6.99 -15.40 -8.93
N TYR A 103 -7.02 -14.92 -10.16
CA TYR A 103 -7.77 -13.72 -10.51
C TYR A 103 -8.65 -13.95 -11.75
N THR A 104 -9.70 -13.15 -11.86
CA THR A 104 -10.61 -13.09 -13.00
C THR A 104 -10.21 -11.90 -13.87
N PRO A 105 -9.89 -12.11 -15.16
CA PRO A 105 -9.67 -11.02 -16.10
C PRO A 105 -10.92 -10.15 -16.26
N GLY A 106 -10.74 -8.82 -16.23
CA GLY A 106 -11.78 -7.85 -16.57
C GLY A 106 -11.60 -7.26 -17.98
N GLU A 107 -12.32 -6.19 -18.27
CA GLU A 107 -12.16 -5.43 -19.51
C GLU A 107 -11.03 -4.40 -19.39
N GLY A 108 -10.24 -4.21 -20.46
CA GLY A 108 -9.15 -3.25 -20.47
C GLY A 108 -8.10 -3.52 -19.38
N ALA A 109 -7.70 -2.49 -18.65
CA ALA A 109 -6.71 -2.58 -17.58
C ALA A 109 -7.34 -2.95 -16.23
N SER A 110 -8.18 -3.99 -16.19
CA SER A 110 -8.87 -4.40 -14.95
C SER A 110 -8.81 -5.89 -14.65
N LEU A 111 -8.78 -6.24 -13.37
CA LEU A 111 -8.89 -7.62 -12.90
C LEU A 111 -9.52 -7.64 -11.51
N SER A 112 -10.04 -8.79 -11.09
CA SER A 112 -10.55 -8.99 -9.74
C SER A 112 -10.15 -10.33 -9.17
N PHE A 113 -10.15 -10.46 -7.85
CA PHE A 113 -9.86 -11.71 -7.17
C PHE A 113 -10.73 -11.84 -5.92
N SER A 114 -11.02 -13.08 -5.55
CA SER A 114 -11.71 -13.37 -4.31
C SER A 114 -11.34 -14.74 -3.76
N ALA A 115 -11.44 -14.87 -2.45
CA ALA A 115 -11.33 -16.15 -1.76
C ALA A 115 -12.18 -16.12 -0.49
N ALA A 116 -12.96 -17.18 -0.27
CA ALA A 116 -13.72 -17.34 0.98
C ALA A 116 -12.79 -17.45 2.19
N SER A 117 -11.64 -18.11 2.02
CA SER A 117 -10.62 -18.26 3.05
C SER A 117 -9.25 -18.50 2.43
N THR A 118 -8.20 -17.89 2.98
CA THR A 118 -6.82 -18.14 2.60
C THR A 118 -5.87 -17.92 3.77
N VAL A 119 -4.81 -18.74 3.84
CA VAL A 119 -3.75 -18.57 4.84
C VAL A 119 -2.70 -17.63 4.26
N PRO A 120 -2.48 -16.44 4.85
CA PRO A 120 -1.41 -15.57 4.39
C PRO A 120 -0.05 -16.11 4.85
N GLN A 121 1.00 -15.66 4.19
CA GLN A 121 2.36 -15.85 4.62
C GLN A 121 2.90 -14.59 5.28
N VAL A 122 3.69 -14.73 6.34
CA VAL A 122 4.38 -13.64 7.02
C VAL A 122 5.88 -13.81 6.83
N ARG A 123 6.60 -12.71 6.58
CA ARG A 123 8.06 -12.71 6.48
C ARG A 123 8.69 -12.76 7.88
N LEU A 124 9.22 -13.92 8.24
CA LEU A 124 9.79 -14.21 9.55
C LEU A 124 11.28 -14.60 9.44
N PRO A 125 12.06 -14.45 10.52
CA PRO A 125 13.42 -14.98 10.56
C PRO A 125 13.43 -16.49 10.28
N ASN A 126 14.45 -16.95 9.56
CA ASN A 126 14.66 -18.37 9.35
C ASN A 126 15.10 -19.06 10.67
N GLU A 127 14.63 -20.27 10.90
CA GLU A 127 15.04 -21.07 12.08
C GLU A 127 16.54 -21.43 12.02
N VAL A 128 17.08 -21.63 10.82
CA VAL A 128 18.46 -22.02 10.57
C VAL A 128 19.04 -21.20 9.41
N GLY A 129 20.33 -20.88 9.47
CA GLY A 129 21.06 -20.26 8.37
C GLY A 129 20.97 -18.73 8.28
N GLY A 130 20.26 -18.09 9.22
CA GLY A 130 20.05 -16.64 9.22
C GLY A 130 19.13 -16.16 8.08
N GLY A 131 18.82 -14.87 8.08
CA GLY A 131 17.93 -14.27 7.08
C GLY A 131 16.43 -14.44 7.39
N TYR A 132 15.59 -14.21 6.37
CA TYR A 132 14.13 -14.19 6.49
C TYR A 132 13.49 -14.92 5.32
N SER A 133 12.33 -15.55 5.56
CA SER A 133 11.49 -16.19 4.56
C SER A 133 10.02 -15.94 4.83
N TYR A 134 9.20 -16.04 3.80
CA TYR A 134 7.75 -16.06 3.95
C TYR A 134 7.31 -17.45 4.41
N GLN A 135 6.56 -17.49 5.51
CA GLN A 135 6.08 -18.72 6.14
C GLN A 135 4.57 -18.61 6.34
N ASP A 136 3.84 -19.70 6.13
CA ASP A 136 2.39 -19.74 6.36
C ASP A 136 2.06 -19.35 7.80
N MET A 137 1.06 -18.49 7.99
CA MET A 137 0.61 -18.04 9.29
C MET A 137 -0.89 -18.34 9.47
N PRO A 138 -1.27 -19.60 9.79
CA PRO A 138 -2.68 -19.99 9.94
C PRO A 138 -3.44 -19.18 11.00
N SER A 139 -2.73 -18.66 12.00
CA SER A 139 -3.32 -17.83 13.06
C SER A 139 -3.78 -16.44 12.59
N TYR A 140 -3.44 -16.06 11.35
CA TYR A 140 -3.89 -14.83 10.67
C TYR A 140 -4.71 -15.17 9.42
N THR A 141 -5.43 -16.30 9.40
CA THR A 141 -6.25 -16.69 8.25
C THR A 141 -7.18 -15.55 7.85
N LEU A 142 -7.16 -15.22 6.56
CA LEU A 142 -8.01 -14.19 5.98
C LEU A 142 -9.28 -14.84 5.44
N THR A 143 -10.43 -14.23 5.69
CA THR A 143 -11.73 -14.64 5.13
C THR A 143 -12.36 -13.49 4.37
N ASP A 144 -13.32 -13.83 3.50
CA ASP A 144 -14.06 -12.84 2.70
C ASP A 144 -13.12 -11.88 1.97
N VAL A 145 -12.06 -12.47 1.39
CA VAL A 145 -11.06 -11.74 0.63
C VAL A 145 -11.67 -11.34 -0.69
N GLU A 146 -11.67 -10.05 -0.96
CA GLU A 146 -12.09 -9.48 -2.24
C GLU A 146 -11.10 -8.40 -2.62
N GLY A 147 -10.78 -8.32 -3.91
CA GLY A 147 -10.06 -7.16 -4.42
C GLY A 147 -10.23 -6.99 -5.91
N SER A 148 -9.99 -5.76 -6.35
CA SER A 148 -10.02 -5.39 -7.76
C SER A 148 -8.96 -4.36 -8.07
N VAL A 149 -8.58 -4.35 -9.34
CA VAL A 149 -7.86 -3.26 -9.98
C VAL A 149 -8.71 -2.79 -11.14
N GLU A 150 -9.01 -1.50 -11.18
CA GLU A 150 -9.72 -0.82 -12.25
C GLU A 150 -8.83 0.33 -12.75
N ASP A 151 -8.11 0.07 -13.84
CA ASP A 151 -7.02 0.91 -14.32
C ASP A 151 -5.99 1.16 -13.20
N ILE A 152 -5.88 2.38 -12.69
CA ILE A 152 -4.92 2.73 -11.63
C ILE A 152 -5.46 2.49 -10.21
N LEU A 153 -6.76 2.25 -10.04
CA LEU A 153 -7.40 2.17 -8.74
C LEU A 153 -7.41 0.73 -8.23
N CYS A 154 -6.90 0.51 -7.03
CA CYS A 154 -6.94 -0.78 -6.36
C CYS A 154 -7.81 -0.70 -5.11
N ARG A 155 -8.70 -1.67 -4.96
CA ARG A 155 -9.48 -1.89 -3.73
C ARG A 155 -9.26 -3.30 -3.24
N ILE A 156 -9.11 -3.45 -1.93
CA ILE A 156 -8.95 -4.75 -1.28
C ILE A 156 -9.72 -4.73 0.02
N SER A 157 -10.39 -5.84 0.33
CA SER A 157 -10.97 -6.04 1.64
C SER A 157 -10.82 -7.49 2.09
N PHE A 158 -10.72 -7.69 3.38
CA PHE A 158 -10.75 -9.02 4.00
C PHE A 158 -11.01 -8.91 5.49
N THR A 159 -11.45 -10.01 6.09
CA THR A 159 -11.55 -10.16 7.53
C THR A 159 -10.37 -11.00 8.03
N CYS A 160 -9.78 -10.64 9.16
CA CYS A 160 -8.73 -11.40 9.81
C CYS A 160 -9.06 -11.59 11.29
N ASP A 161 -8.97 -12.82 11.78
CA ASP A 161 -8.92 -13.06 13.23
C ASP A 161 -7.48 -12.91 13.70
N VAL A 162 -7.23 -11.96 14.58
CA VAL A 162 -5.89 -11.64 15.08
C VAL A 162 -5.72 -12.23 16.47
N PRO A 163 -4.72 -13.10 16.69
CA PRO A 163 -4.59 -13.84 17.94
C PRO A 163 -4.53 -12.94 19.17
N ARG A 164 -5.48 -13.15 20.09
CA ARG A 164 -5.65 -12.41 21.36
C ARG A 164 -6.11 -10.95 21.22
N LEU A 165 -6.33 -10.46 19.99
CA LEU A 165 -6.78 -9.09 19.75
C LEU A 165 -8.20 -9.02 19.20
N GLY A 166 -8.66 -10.07 18.53
CA GLY A 166 -10.03 -10.19 18.04
C GLY A 166 -10.11 -10.15 16.51
N THR A 167 -11.33 -10.03 16.01
CA THR A 167 -11.60 -10.06 14.57
C THR A 167 -11.66 -8.65 14.00
N TYR A 168 -10.98 -8.45 12.87
CA TYR A 168 -10.85 -7.16 12.21
C TYR A 168 -11.26 -7.24 10.74
N ARG A 169 -12.03 -6.26 10.26
CA ARG A 169 -12.29 -6.03 8.83
C ARG A 169 -11.30 -4.99 8.32
N MET A 170 -10.49 -5.35 7.33
CA MET A 170 -9.60 -4.46 6.60
C MET A 170 -10.28 -4.02 5.31
N GLU A 171 -10.25 -2.72 5.03
CA GLU A 171 -10.65 -2.12 3.76
C GLU A 171 -9.55 -1.18 3.28
N TYR A 172 -9.09 -1.37 2.05
CA TYR A 172 -8.02 -0.62 1.43
C TYR A 172 -8.49 -0.02 0.12
N GLU A 173 -8.11 1.23 -0.11
CA GLU A 173 -8.19 1.90 -1.40
C GLU A 173 -6.86 2.61 -1.68
N GLY A 174 -6.29 2.39 -2.85
CA GLY A 174 -5.05 3.06 -3.25
C GLY A 174 -4.85 3.13 -4.75
N LEU A 175 -3.85 3.92 -5.14
CA LEU A 175 -3.58 4.24 -6.53
C LEU A 175 -2.23 3.68 -6.97
N LEU A 176 -2.18 3.24 -8.23
CA LEU A 176 -0.98 2.73 -8.87
C LEU A 176 0.11 3.80 -8.89
N LEU A 177 1.31 3.42 -8.46
CA LEU A 177 2.48 4.27 -8.53
C LEU A 177 3.10 4.25 -9.93
N VAL A 178 3.76 5.36 -10.31
CA VAL A 178 4.60 5.40 -11.51
C VAL A 178 5.74 4.39 -11.36
N LYS A 179 5.91 3.51 -12.35
CA LYS A 179 7.07 2.61 -12.43
C LYS A 179 8.34 3.48 -12.52
N LYS A 180 9.21 3.40 -11.52
CA LYS A 180 10.53 4.06 -11.56
C LYS A 180 11.44 3.37 -12.56
#